data_AF-A0A3D5CHH9-F1
#
_entry.id   AF-A0A3D5CHH9-F1
#
_cell.length_a   1.000
_cell.length_b   1.000
_cell.length_c   1.000
_cell.angle_alpha   90.00
_cell.angle_beta   90.00
_cell.angle_gamma   90.00
#
_symmetry.space_group_name_H-M   'P 1'
#
loop_
_entity.id
_entity.type
_entity.pdbx_description
1 polymer ?
#
loop_
_entity_poly.entity_id
_entity_poly.type
_entity_poly.pdbx_seq_one_letter_code
_entity_poly.pdbx_strand_id
1 'polypeptide(L)'
;SIRLQTTVADAISSRVGLTAALCGIAFVIALVVAIPLGVRSAVRAGGASDRTASALAVVGLSAPTFAVGLLLLYVFAYYLPVFPVYGAGSGGLDTLWHLVLPAITLALGLGAIILKLTRTAMLRELEADYVTSARARGLSERSVQRIALRNAAIPIVTGASLVLTFLVGGTVLAETTFALPGL
;
A
#
# COMPACT_ATOMS: atom_id res chain seq x y z
N SER A 1 0.21 15.10 -31.14
CA SER A 1 0.40 13.70 -31.59
C SER A 1 -0.52 13.41 -32.77
N ILE A 2 -0.02 12.79 -33.84
CA ILE A 2 -0.76 12.51 -35.09
C ILE A 2 -2.03 11.65 -34.84
N ARG A 3 -2.13 10.95 -33.70
CA ARG A 3 -3.32 10.20 -33.27
C ARG A 3 -4.35 10.97 -32.44
N LEU A 4 -3.97 12.04 -31.76
CA LEU A 4 -4.81 12.72 -30.74
C LEU A 4 -5.12 14.20 -31.07
N GLN A 5 -4.51 14.76 -32.12
CA GLN A 5 -4.61 16.17 -32.53
C GLN A 5 -4.40 17.23 -31.43
N THR A 6 -3.87 16.85 -30.27
CA THR A 6 -3.48 17.73 -29.17
C THR A 6 -1.97 17.77 -28.98
N THR A 7 -1.46 18.77 -28.25
CA THR A 7 -0.05 18.82 -27.88
C THR A 7 0.28 17.66 -26.94
N VAL A 8 1.50 17.14 -27.02
CA VAL A 8 1.94 16.03 -26.15
C VAL A 8 1.90 16.45 -24.68
N ALA A 9 2.18 17.72 -24.38
CA ALA A 9 2.09 18.28 -23.04
C ALA A 9 0.66 18.26 -22.48
N ASP A 10 -0.36 18.56 -23.30
CA ASP A 10 -1.77 18.52 -22.87
C ASP A 10 -2.27 17.07 -22.67
N ALA A 11 -1.82 16.15 -23.53
CA ALA A 11 -2.14 14.73 -23.40
C ALA A 11 -1.51 14.09 -22.15
N ILE A 12 -0.31 14.53 -21.75
CA ILE A 12 0.38 14.06 -20.54
C ILE A 12 -0.26 14.69 -19.30
N SER A 13 -0.44 16.02 -19.26
CA SER A 13 -0.95 16.73 -18.08
C SER A 13 -2.34 16.26 -17.65
N SER A 14 -3.21 15.89 -18.59
CA SER A 14 -4.54 15.35 -18.31
C SER A 14 -4.54 13.94 -17.68
N ARG A 15 -3.46 13.15 -17.89
CA ARG A 15 -3.34 11.76 -17.39
C ARG A 15 -2.53 11.66 -16.10
N VAL A 16 -1.49 12.49 -15.96
CA VAL A 16 -0.63 12.56 -14.77
C VAL A 16 -1.47 12.75 -13.50
N GLY A 17 -2.51 13.59 -13.54
CA GLY A 17 -3.35 13.86 -12.37
C GLY A 17 -4.07 12.62 -11.86
N LEU A 18 -4.59 11.77 -12.76
CA LEU A 18 -5.30 10.54 -12.38
C LEU A 18 -4.34 9.49 -11.85
N THR A 19 -3.20 9.29 -12.50
CA THR A 19 -2.15 8.37 -12.02
C THR A 19 -1.63 8.81 -10.65
N ALA A 20 -1.38 10.11 -10.45
CA ALA A 20 -0.94 10.65 -9.16
C ALA A 20 -1.97 10.43 -8.05
N ALA A 21 -3.26 10.64 -8.33
CA ALA A 21 -4.34 10.38 -7.39
C ALA A 21 -4.42 8.88 -7.03
N LEU A 22 -4.37 8.01 -8.03
CA LEU A 22 -4.37 6.55 -7.85
C LEU A 22 -3.18 6.09 -6.99
N CYS A 23 -1.97 6.53 -7.34
CA CYS A 23 -0.75 6.26 -6.58
C CYS A 23 -0.89 6.74 -5.13
N GLY A 24 -1.37 7.97 -4.93
CA GLY A 24 -1.52 8.58 -3.61
C GLY A 24 -2.50 7.79 -2.74
N ILE A 25 -3.67 7.45 -3.26
CA ILE A 25 -4.69 6.67 -2.53
C ILE A 25 -4.16 5.27 -2.20
N ALA A 26 -3.58 4.58 -3.18
CA ALA A 26 -3.00 3.25 -2.97
C ALA A 26 -1.90 3.27 -1.90
N PHE A 27 -1.01 4.27 -1.93
CA PHE A 27 0.07 4.43 -0.97
C PHE A 27 -0.45 4.72 0.44
N VAL A 28 -1.44 5.60 0.58
CA VAL A 28 -2.07 5.90 1.88
C VAL A 28 -2.74 4.65 2.45
N ILE A 29 -3.51 3.91 1.65
CA ILE A 29 -4.12 2.64 2.09
C ILE A 29 -3.04 1.66 2.55
N ALA A 30 -1.96 1.53 1.77
CA ALA A 30 -0.85 0.65 2.11
C ALA A 30 -0.21 1.05 3.45
N LEU A 31 0.08 2.33 3.70
CA LEU A 31 0.66 2.79 4.98
C LEU A 31 -0.29 2.55 6.16
N VAL A 32 -1.56 2.92 6.01
CA VAL A 32 -2.57 2.83 7.08
C VAL A 32 -2.83 1.38 7.49
N VAL A 33 -2.73 0.43 6.57
CA VAL A 33 -2.97 -0.99 6.86
C VAL A 33 -1.67 -1.72 7.22
N ALA A 34 -0.62 -1.55 6.42
CA ALA A 34 0.62 -2.32 6.56
C ALA A 34 1.44 -1.93 7.79
N ILE A 35 1.50 -0.64 8.16
CA ILE A 35 2.30 -0.20 9.31
C ILE A 35 1.71 -0.77 10.61
N PRO A 36 0.41 -0.60 10.94
CA PRO A 36 -0.14 -1.17 12.16
C PRO A 36 -0.05 -2.70 12.23
N LEU A 37 -0.27 -3.38 11.10
CA LEU A 37 -0.10 -4.83 11.02
C LEU A 37 1.35 -5.25 11.24
N GLY A 38 2.31 -4.56 10.62
CA GLY A 38 3.74 -4.81 10.78
C GLY A 38 4.23 -4.56 12.20
N VAL A 39 3.80 -3.46 12.82
CA VAL A 39 4.07 -3.15 14.24
C VAL A 39 3.51 -4.24 15.14
N ARG A 40 2.24 -4.63 14.93
CA ARG A 40 1.58 -5.67 15.76
C ARG A 40 2.23 -7.04 15.58
N SER A 41 2.66 -7.38 14.36
CA SER A 41 3.40 -8.60 14.03
C SER A 41 4.78 -8.62 14.71
N ALA A 42 5.51 -7.50 14.74
CA ALA A 42 6.79 -7.39 15.41
C ALA A 42 6.69 -7.49 16.94
N VAL A 43 5.72 -6.79 17.55
CA VAL A 43 5.49 -6.81 19.00
C VAL A 43 5.11 -8.22 19.49
N ARG A 44 4.45 -9.02 18.65
CA ARG A 44 4.04 -10.39 18.95
C ARG A 44 4.75 -11.40 18.03
N ALA A 45 6.06 -11.23 17.90
CA ALA A 45 6.91 -12.10 17.08
C ALA A 45 6.66 -13.59 17.36
N GLY A 46 6.47 -14.39 16.30
CA GLY A 46 6.20 -15.83 16.41
C GLY A 46 4.77 -16.22 16.80
N GLY A 47 3.93 -15.25 17.20
CA GLY A 47 2.52 -15.44 17.52
C GLY A 47 1.63 -15.62 16.28
N ALA A 48 0.35 -15.91 16.50
CA ALA A 48 -0.62 -16.10 15.41
C ALA A 48 -0.74 -14.87 14.50
N SER A 49 -0.77 -13.66 15.08
CA SER A 49 -0.84 -12.41 14.30
C SER A 49 0.35 -12.20 13.38
N ASP A 50 1.53 -12.65 13.81
CA ASP A 50 2.75 -12.57 13.01
C ASP A 50 2.70 -13.55 11.83
N ARG A 51 2.30 -14.79 12.09
CA ARG A 51 2.15 -15.82 11.05
C ARG A 51 1.08 -15.46 10.03
N THR A 52 -0.08 -14.98 10.46
CA THR A 52 -1.17 -14.59 9.54
C THR A 52 -0.78 -13.37 8.71
N ALA A 53 -0.19 -12.35 9.32
CA ALA A 53 0.27 -11.16 8.61
C ALA A 53 1.36 -11.50 7.58
N SER A 54 2.31 -12.35 7.97
CA SER A 54 3.40 -12.81 7.08
C SER A 54 2.87 -13.69 5.95
N ALA A 55 1.94 -14.61 6.22
CA ALA A 55 1.32 -15.45 5.21
C ALA A 55 0.53 -14.61 4.19
N LEU A 56 -0.30 -13.68 4.67
CA LEU A 56 -1.04 -12.75 3.80
C LEU A 56 -0.09 -11.89 2.96
N ALA A 57 0.99 -11.38 3.55
CA ALA A 57 1.99 -10.62 2.83
C ALA A 57 2.72 -11.47 1.76
N VAL A 58 3.00 -12.75 2.03
CA VAL A 58 3.58 -13.65 1.03
C VAL A 58 2.62 -13.88 -0.12
N VAL A 59 1.35 -14.23 0.18
CA VAL A 59 0.32 -14.44 -0.85
C VAL A 59 0.13 -13.19 -1.70
N GLY A 60 0.04 -12.02 -1.07
CA GLY A 60 -0.10 -10.74 -1.76
C GLY A 60 1.10 -10.36 -2.64
N LEU A 61 2.29 -10.87 -2.33
CA LEU A 61 3.49 -10.66 -3.15
C LEU A 61 3.62 -11.69 -4.29
N SER A 62 3.07 -12.89 -4.11
CA SER A 62 3.20 -14.00 -5.06
C SER A 62 2.24 -13.90 -6.23
N ALA A 63 1.09 -13.26 -6.07
CA ALA A 63 0.12 -13.10 -7.14
C ALA A 63 0.47 -11.86 -8.01
N PRO A 64 0.43 -11.98 -9.35
CA PRO A 64 0.58 -10.83 -10.22
C PRO A 64 -0.50 -9.77 -9.93
N THR A 65 -0.10 -8.50 -9.86
CA THR A 65 -1.02 -7.40 -9.50
C THR A 65 -2.26 -7.34 -10.40
N PHE A 66 -2.12 -7.58 -11.70
CA PHE A 66 -3.25 -7.61 -12.63
C PHE A 66 -4.23 -8.76 -12.33
N ALA A 67 -3.72 -9.93 -11.93
CA ALA A 67 -4.54 -11.10 -11.61
C ALA A 67 -5.34 -10.86 -10.33
N VAL A 68 -4.71 -10.22 -9.32
CA VAL A 68 -5.40 -9.76 -8.10
C VAL A 68 -6.47 -8.73 -8.46
N GLY A 69 -6.18 -7.79 -9.35
CA GLY A 69 -7.14 -6.78 -9.83
C GLY A 69 -8.34 -7.40 -10.51
N LEU A 70 -8.12 -8.37 -11.42
CA LEU A 70 -9.19 -9.11 -12.09
C LEU A 70 -10.04 -9.91 -11.11
N LEU A 71 -9.42 -10.55 -10.12
CA LEU A 71 -10.14 -11.27 -9.06
C LEU A 71 -11.00 -10.31 -8.24
N LEU A 72 -10.44 -9.17 -7.83
CA LEU A 72 -11.18 -8.15 -7.10
C LEU A 72 -12.36 -7.63 -7.92
N LEU A 73 -12.19 -7.38 -9.22
CA LEU A 73 -13.26 -6.96 -10.12
C LEU A 73 -14.34 -8.04 -10.23
N TYR A 74 -13.96 -9.31 -10.39
CA TYR A 74 -14.91 -10.42 -10.43
C TYR A 74 -15.72 -10.54 -9.12
N VAL A 75 -15.08 -10.40 -7.97
CA VAL A 75 -15.76 -10.55 -6.67
C VAL A 75 -16.58 -9.32 -6.31
N PHE A 76 -16.03 -8.11 -6.45
CA PHE A 76 -16.57 -6.87 -5.90
C PHE A 76 -17.21 -5.93 -6.92
N ALA A 77 -17.17 -6.27 -8.21
CA ALA A 77 -17.91 -5.55 -9.24
C ALA A 77 -18.94 -6.46 -9.94
N TYR A 78 -18.60 -7.74 -10.18
CA TYR A 78 -19.52 -8.69 -10.80
C TYR A 78 -20.39 -9.46 -9.80
N TYR A 79 -19.80 -10.17 -8.83
CA TYR A 79 -20.56 -11.02 -7.90
C TYR A 79 -21.24 -10.24 -6.77
N LEU A 80 -20.50 -9.35 -6.10
CA LEU A 80 -21.03 -8.32 -5.20
C LEU A 80 -20.92 -6.99 -5.94
N PRO A 81 -21.99 -6.44 -6.54
CA PRO A 81 -21.94 -5.18 -7.30
C PRO A 81 -21.84 -3.95 -6.37
N VAL A 82 -20.78 -3.90 -5.57
CA VAL A 82 -20.47 -2.80 -4.64
C VAL A 82 -19.69 -1.71 -5.37
N PHE A 83 -18.81 -2.11 -6.29
CA PHE A 83 -17.96 -1.22 -7.05
C PHE A 83 -18.26 -1.27 -8.55
N PRO A 84 -17.99 -0.17 -9.27
CA PRO A 84 -18.11 -0.13 -10.71
C PRO A 84 -17.07 -1.04 -11.37
N VAL A 85 -17.47 -1.63 -12.51
CA VAL A 85 -16.63 -2.58 -13.26
C VAL A 85 -15.54 -1.84 -14.04
N TYR A 86 -15.88 -0.72 -14.69
CA TYR A 86 -14.98 0.08 -15.54
C TYR A 86 -15.34 1.56 -15.51
N GLY A 87 -14.38 2.41 -15.91
CA GLY A 87 -14.55 3.85 -16.09
C GLY A 87 -13.90 4.71 -15.01
N ALA A 88 -13.77 6.01 -15.28
CA ALA A 88 -13.16 6.99 -14.35
C ALA A 88 -14.19 7.75 -13.50
N GLY A 89 -15.48 7.37 -13.60
CA GLY A 89 -16.60 8.13 -13.03
C GLY A 89 -16.90 9.44 -13.76
N SER A 90 -18.00 10.07 -13.36
CA SER A 90 -18.53 11.33 -13.88
C SER A 90 -18.02 12.58 -13.14
N GLY A 91 -17.17 12.40 -12.13
CA GLY A 91 -16.51 13.46 -11.36
C GLY A 91 -16.75 13.40 -9.84
N GLY A 92 -15.87 14.06 -9.08
CA GLY A 92 -16.01 14.18 -7.61
C GLY A 92 -15.89 12.86 -6.85
N LEU A 93 -16.89 12.56 -6.02
CA LEU A 93 -16.93 11.33 -5.21
C LEU A 93 -17.05 10.07 -6.08
N ASP A 94 -17.66 10.19 -7.26
CA ASP A 94 -17.83 9.07 -8.18
C ASP A 94 -16.47 8.60 -8.72
N THR A 95 -15.60 9.54 -9.11
CA THR A 95 -14.23 9.22 -9.51
C THR A 95 -13.43 8.55 -8.38
N LEU A 96 -13.59 9.00 -7.14
CA LEU A 96 -12.93 8.35 -6.00
C LEU A 96 -13.42 6.91 -5.83
N TRP A 97 -14.72 6.65 -5.96
CA TRP A 97 -15.30 5.31 -5.85
C TRP A 97 -14.75 4.34 -6.91
N HIS A 98 -14.56 4.83 -8.14
CA HIS A 98 -13.96 4.06 -9.22
C HIS A 98 -12.45 3.78 -8.98
N LEU A 99 -11.76 4.63 -8.24
CA LEU A 99 -10.34 4.47 -7.92
C LEU A 99 -10.08 3.56 -6.70
N VAL A 100 -11.09 3.26 -5.87
CA VAL A 100 -10.91 2.44 -4.66
C VAL A 100 -10.45 1.02 -4.98
N LEU A 101 -11.11 0.32 -5.91
CA LEU A 101 -10.72 -1.06 -6.25
C LEU A 101 -9.32 -1.17 -6.87
N PRO A 102 -8.97 -0.31 -7.86
CA PRO A 102 -7.61 -0.22 -8.38
C PRO A 102 -6.58 0.11 -7.29
N ALA A 103 -6.91 1.06 -6.39
CA ALA A 103 -6.03 1.45 -5.30
C ALA A 103 -5.82 0.32 -4.29
N ILE A 104 -6.86 -0.44 -3.94
CA ILE A 104 -6.75 -1.62 -3.07
C ILE A 104 -5.87 -2.69 -3.72
N THR A 105 -6.04 -2.92 -5.02
CA THR A 105 -5.23 -3.88 -5.79
C THR A 105 -3.74 -3.55 -5.67
N LEU A 106 -3.39 -2.28 -5.90
CA LEU A 106 -2.02 -1.80 -5.75
C LEU A 106 -1.55 -1.86 -4.29
N ALA A 107 -2.40 -1.44 -3.35
CA ALA A 107 -2.08 -1.42 -1.93
C ALA A 107 -1.81 -2.80 -1.35
N LEU A 108 -2.44 -3.87 -1.86
CA LEU A 108 -2.16 -5.24 -1.42
C LEU A 108 -0.72 -5.67 -1.73
N GLY A 109 -0.26 -5.44 -2.96
CA GLY A 109 1.11 -5.80 -3.36
C GLY A 109 2.17 -4.98 -2.64
N LEU A 110 2.02 -3.66 -2.62
CA LEU A 110 2.98 -2.75 -1.99
C LEU A 110 2.92 -2.83 -0.46
N GLY A 111 1.71 -2.98 0.08
CA GLY A 111 1.46 -3.12 1.51
C GLY A 111 2.14 -4.36 2.08
N ALA A 112 2.24 -5.45 1.33
CA ALA A 112 3.03 -6.62 1.73
C ALA A 112 4.52 -6.29 1.95
N ILE A 113 5.10 -5.44 1.08
CA ILE A 113 6.50 -4.98 1.20
C ILE A 113 6.64 -4.07 2.41
N ILE A 114 5.76 -3.06 2.55
CA ILE A 114 5.77 -2.11 3.67
C ILE A 114 5.57 -2.84 5.01
N LEU A 115 4.71 -3.86 5.06
CA LEU A 115 4.47 -4.68 6.24
C LEU A 115 5.75 -5.42 6.66
N LYS A 116 6.41 -6.10 5.72
CA LYS A 116 7.68 -6.82 5.98
C LYS A 116 8.78 -5.87 6.42
N LEU A 117 8.90 -4.72 5.76
CA LEU A 117 9.87 -3.69 6.13
C LEU A 117 9.61 -3.17 7.55
N THR A 118 8.36 -2.80 7.85
CA THR A 118 7.94 -2.31 9.16
C THR A 118 8.18 -3.34 10.24
N ARG A 119 7.83 -4.60 9.99
CA ARG A 119 8.07 -5.71 10.92
C ARG A 119 9.56 -5.84 11.23
N THR A 120 10.41 -5.90 10.20
CA THR A 120 11.85 -6.06 10.36
C THR A 120 12.48 -4.87 11.09
N ALA A 121 12.09 -3.64 10.75
CA ALA A 121 12.56 -2.43 11.43
C ALA A 121 12.15 -2.43 12.91
N MET A 122 10.87 -2.73 13.21
CA MET A 122 10.37 -2.79 14.57
C MET A 122 11.03 -3.87 15.41
N LEU A 123 11.26 -5.07 14.87
CA LEU A 123 11.95 -6.14 15.58
C LEU A 123 13.37 -5.73 15.98
N ARG A 124 14.12 -5.15 15.03
CA ARG A 124 15.48 -4.66 15.30
C ARG A 124 15.51 -3.62 16.41
N GLU A 125 14.57 -2.68 16.40
CA GLU A 125 14.49 -1.64 17.43
C GLU A 125 14.05 -2.21 18.79
N LEU A 126 13.17 -3.22 18.82
CA LEU A 126 12.75 -3.88 20.06
C LEU A 126 13.86 -4.72 20.73
N GLU A 127 14.88 -5.12 19.97
CA GLU A 127 16.05 -5.87 20.45
C GLU A 127 17.23 -4.96 20.86
N ALA A 128 17.11 -3.64 20.69
CA ALA A 128 18.19 -2.70 20.97
C ALA A 128 18.42 -2.44 22.47
N ASP A 129 19.66 -2.09 22.84
CA ASP A 129 20.07 -1.89 24.24
C ASP A 129 19.28 -0.80 24.98
N TYR A 130 18.83 0.23 24.26
CA TYR A 130 18.00 1.29 24.85
C TYR A 130 16.63 0.76 25.28
N VAL A 131 16.10 -0.29 24.64
CA VAL A 131 14.84 -0.95 25.01
C VAL A 131 15.03 -1.76 26.29
N THR A 132 16.12 -2.52 26.38
CA THR A 132 16.49 -3.25 27.61
C THR A 132 16.66 -2.29 28.78
N SER A 133 17.35 -1.17 28.56
CA SER A 133 17.52 -0.11 29.55
C SER A 133 16.20 0.55 29.94
N ALA A 134 15.30 0.78 28.98
CA ALA A 134 13.97 1.32 29.24
C ALA A 134 13.10 0.36 30.08
N ARG A 135 13.12 -0.94 29.77
CA ARG A 135 12.42 -1.97 30.55
C ARG A 135 12.96 -2.08 31.98
N ALA A 136 14.29 -2.03 32.14
CA ALA A 136 14.93 -2.06 33.47
C ALA A 136 14.54 -0.86 34.35
N ARG A 137 14.23 0.29 33.72
CA ARG A 137 13.71 1.49 34.41
C ARG A 137 12.21 1.42 34.74
N GLY A 138 11.53 0.31 34.44
CA GLY A 138 10.11 0.12 34.73
C GLY A 138 9.15 0.80 33.76
N LEU A 139 9.61 1.21 32.56
CA LEU A 139 8.71 1.77 31.54
C LEU A 139 7.70 0.71 31.07
N SER A 140 6.44 1.12 30.92
CA SER A 140 5.39 0.24 30.40
C SER A 140 5.70 -0.23 28.97
N GLU A 141 5.27 -1.45 28.61
CA GLU A 141 5.44 -2.00 27.26
C GLU A 141 4.86 -1.07 26.17
N ARG A 142 3.78 -0.33 26.45
CA ARG A 142 3.22 0.67 25.51
C ARG A 142 4.18 1.84 25.28
N SER A 143 4.85 2.31 26.32
CA SER A 143 5.86 3.39 26.23
C SER A 143 7.09 2.90 25.46
N VAL A 144 7.55 1.68 25.74
CA VAL A 144 8.67 1.04 25.03
C VAL A 144 8.34 0.90 23.53
N GLN A 145 7.17 0.39 23.19
CA GLN A 145 6.72 0.25 21.80
C GLN A 145 6.64 1.59 21.07
N ARG A 146 6.22 2.66 21.74
CA ARG A 146 6.18 4.01 21.16
C ARG A 146 7.58 4.55 20.86
N ILE A 147 8.54 4.33 21.75
CA ILE A 147 9.93 4.73 21.54
C ILE A 147 10.54 3.92 20.39
N ALA A 148 10.35 2.60 20.39
CA ALA A 148 10.83 1.73 19.32
C ALA A 148 10.22 2.11 17.95
N LEU A 149 8.91 2.40 17.89
CA LEU A 149 8.25 2.87 16.67
C LEU A 149 8.80 4.20 16.17
N ARG A 150 9.11 5.13 17.08
CA ARG A 150 9.70 6.41 16.71
C ARG A 150 11.08 6.23 16.05
N ASN A 151 11.87 5.29 16.54
CA ASN A 151 13.18 5.00 15.95
C ASN A 151 13.06 4.18 14.65
N ALA A 152 12.15 3.20 14.62
CA ALA A 152 11.86 2.41 13.43
C ALA A 152 11.24 3.25 12.29
N ALA A 153 10.67 4.42 12.59
CA ALA A 153 10.11 5.31 11.57
C ALA A 153 11.17 5.75 10.53
N ILE A 154 12.44 5.85 10.91
CA ILE A 154 13.52 6.25 10.00
C ILE A 154 13.65 5.27 8.82
N PRO A 155 13.92 3.96 9.05
CA PRO A 155 13.97 2.99 7.95
C PRO A 155 12.61 2.77 7.28
N ILE A 156 11.49 2.86 8.01
CA ILE A 156 10.14 2.71 7.42
C ILE A 156 9.87 3.80 6.39
N VAL A 157 10.09 5.07 6.73
CA VAL A 157 9.87 6.21 5.83
C VAL A 157 10.81 6.13 4.64
N THR A 158 12.06 5.76 4.86
CA THR A 158 13.07 5.62 3.80
C THR A 158 12.66 4.53 2.80
N GLY A 159 12.29 3.35 3.28
CA GLY A 159 11.86 2.27 2.40
C GLY A 159 10.49 2.52 1.77
N ALA A 160 9.56 3.15 2.48
CA ALA A 160 8.26 3.53 1.92
C ALA A 160 8.40 4.53 0.77
N SER A 161 9.35 5.48 0.87
CA SER A 161 9.65 6.42 -0.21
C SER A 161 10.17 5.69 -1.46
N LEU A 162 11.02 4.68 -1.28
CA LEU A 162 11.51 3.86 -2.39
C LEU A 162 10.37 3.07 -3.05
N VAL A 163 9.46 2.49 -2.24
CA VAL A 163 8.26 1.80 -2.74
C VAL A 163 7.34 2.75 -3.51
N LEU A 164 7.17 3.99 -3.05
CA LEU A 164 6.40 5.01 -3.75
C LEU A 164 6.99 5.33 -5.13
N THR A 165 8.31 5.39 -5.26
CA THR A 165 8.97 5.58 -6.57
C THR A 165 8.67 4.44 -7.53
N PHE A 166 8.73 3.19 -7.04
CA PHE A 166 8.38 2.02 -7.86
C PHE A 166 6.89 1.94 -8.19
N LEU A 167 6.02 2.48 -7.32
CA LEU A 167 4.58 2.49 -7.53
C LEU A 167 4.20 3.20 -8.83
N VAL A 168 4.81 4.35 -9.12
CA VAL A 168 4.50 5.14 -10.34
C VAL A 168 4.73 4.32 -11.62
N GLY A 169 5.75 3.45 -11.64
CA GLY A 169 5.97 2.54 -12.77
C GLY A 169 5.04 1.33 -12.76
N GLY A 170 4.61 0.88 -11.58
CA GLY A 170 3.75 -0.29 -11.40
C GLY A 170 2.26 -0.03 -11.63
N THR A 171 1.81 1.23 -11.58
CA THR A 171 0.38 1.58 -11.75
C THR A 171 -0.16 1.31 -13.15
N VAL A 172 0.69 1.35 -14.18
CA VAL A 172 0.31 1.13 -15.58
C VAL A 172 -0.44 -0.20 -15.76
N LEU A 173 -0.02 -1.25 -15.06
CA LEU A 173 -0.70 -2.56 -15.11
C LEU A 173 -2.09 -2.51 -14.46
N ALA A 174 -2.27 -1.74 -13.38
CA ALA A 174 -3.58 -1.56 -12.78
C ALA A 174 -4.48 -0.66 -13.66
N GLU A 175 -3.92 0.41 -14.22
CA GLU A 175 -4.66 1.31 -15.11
C GLU A 175 -5.19 0.59 -16.35
N THR A 176 -4.36 -0.27 -16.97
CA THR A 176 -4.78 -1.12 -18.09
C THR A 176 -5.83 -2.16 -17.69
N THR A 177 -5.68 -2.80 -16.52
CA THR A 177 -6.64 -3.82 -16.04
C THR A 177 -8.02 -3.22 -15.73
N PHE A 178 -8.05 -2.03 -15.15
CA PHE A 178 -9.28 -1.33 -14.76
C PHE A 178 -9.81 -0.35 -15.82
N ALA A 179 -9.21 -0.34 -17.01
CA ALA A 179 -9.55 0.57 -18.12
C ALA A 179 -9.57 2.05 -17.69
N LEU A 180 -8.64 2.45 -16.83
CA LEU A 180 -8.46 3.84 -16.41
C LEU A 180 -7.65 4.61 -17.46
N PRO A 181 -8.01 5.87 -17.77
CA PRO A 181 -7.27 6.71 -18.70
C PRO A 181 -6.02 7.31 -18.02
N GLY A 182 -5.15 6.45 -17.49
CA GLY A 182 -3.85 6.79 -16.90
C GLY A 182 -2.76 7.07 -17.93
N LEU A 183 -1.54 7.24 -17.45
CA LEU A 183 -0.35 7.53 -18.25
C LEU A 183 0.05 6.42 -19.23
#